data_AF-A0A2D6XCW8-F1
#
_entry.id   AF-A0A2D6XCW8-F1
#
_cell.length_a   1.000
_cell.length_b   1.000
_cell.length_c   1.000
_cell.angle_alpha   90.00
_cell.angle_beta   90.00
_cell.angle_gamma   90.00
#
_symmetry.space_group_name_H-M   'P 1'
#
loop_
_entity.id
_entity.type
_entity.pdbx_description
1 polymer ?
#
loop_
_entity_poly.entity_id
_entity_poly.type
_entity_poly.pdbx_seq_one_letter_code
_entity_poly.pdbx_strand_id
1 'polypeptide(L)'
;YPHIAEYDLKRRLYNWVLSSSDKYFIRNSGLVTRLYADGKDAGTAQSSYGDVGTDEEWFYDSTSDTIWFVNTSASPNTQIMEAGDDWATIKTRFRRKASRLIESHLDNRLSREVLKDREGNYPEIIVHITALQTVILLLKAHDPNNEVITPFQEELNELIDGLKAGTIVLPTSISGDSSKGVIREVSVDSASDLRPIELKGHYAGSGYELLKVYIDSGEGGIIGTTKMTVLGKSSTLLKTDTLVDSEIITGDFMGLGVGSLMIRWSGDDVTSAITTAADEYEIELWGSSLDATVSSVGSIGMTRR
;
A
#
# COMPACT_ATOMS: atom_id res chain seq x y z
N TYR A 1 -6.61 22.67 -2.84
CA TYR A 1 -7.44 21.47 -2.64
C TYR A 1 -8.50 21.47 -3.72
N PRO A 2 -8.55 20.47 -4.61
CA PRO A 2 -9.68 20.35 -5.52
C PRO A 2 -10.95 20.28 -4.66
N HIS A 3 -12.07 20.77 -5.20
CA HIS A 3 -13.34 21.06 -4.53
C HIS A 3 -14.01 19.85 -3.87
N ILE A 4 -13.32 19.20 -2.93
CA ILE A 4 -13.72 17.91 -2.35
C ILE A 4 -14.97 18.03 -1.49
N ALA A 5 -15.22 19.24 -0.99
CA ALA A 5 -16.42 19.60 -0.25
C ALA A 5 -17.69 19.61 -1.13
N GLU A 6 -17.56 19.77 -2.46
CA GLU A 6 -18.71 19.73 -3.38
C GLU A 6 -19.24 18.30 -3.60
N TYR A 7 -18.46 17.29 -3.22
CA TYR A 7 -18.83 15.86 -3.31
C TYR A 7 -19.50 15.34 -2.04
N ASP A 8 -19.94 16.22 -1.15
CA ASP A 8 -20.73 15.87 0.03
C ASP A 8 -22.16 15.50 -0.39
N LEU A 9 -22.48 14.21 -0.38
CA LEU A 9 -23.74 13.65 -0.87
C LEU A 9 -24.89 13.78 0.15
N LYS A 10 -25.05 14.95 0.75
CA LYS A 10 -26.17 15.23 1.66
C LYS A 10 -27.41 15.62 0.85
N ARG A 11 -28.55 15.03 1.21
CA ARG A 11 -29.85 15.36 0.65
C ARG A 11 -30.65 16.16 1.65
N ARG A 12 -31.20 17.28 1.20
CA ARG A 12 -32.07 18.11 2.03
C ARG A 12 -33.43 17.46 2.28
N LEU A 13 -33.86 17.50 3.53
CA LEU A 13 -35.15 17.02 4.01
C LEU A 13 -36.11 18.22 4.16
N TYR A 14 -37.36 18.02 3.75
CA TYR A 14 -38.39 19.07 3.76
C TYR A 14 -39.70 18.53 4.33
N ASN A 15 -40.62 19.46 4.66
CA ASN A 15 -41.99 19.16 5.09
C ASN A 15 -42.07 18.40 6.42
N TRP A 16 -41.30 18.84 7.42
CA TRP A 16 -41.41 18.33 8.77
C TRP A 16 -42.79 18.62 9.35
N VAL A 17 -43.49 17.60 9.81
CA VAL A 17 -44.82 17.69 10.41
C VAL A 17 -44.70 17.53 11.92
N LEU A 18 -45.36 18.40 12.68
CA LEU A 18 -45.39 18.26 14.14
C LEU A 18 -46.25 17.06 14.55
N SER A 19 -45.69 16.16 15.36
CA SER A 19 -46.44 15.05 15.96
C SER A 19 -46.95 15.38 17.35
N SER A 20 -46.09 15.91 18.23
CA SER A 20 -46.42 16.26 19.61
C SER A 20 -45.35 17.15 20.22
N SER A 21 -45.75 18.20 20.95
CA SER A 21 -44.86 19.20 21.58
C SER A 21 -43.74 19.68 20.66
N ASP A 22 -42.55 19.09 20.78
CA ASP A 22 -41.32 19.45 20.07
C ASP A 22 -40.84 18.34 19.11
N LYS A 23 -41.64 17.28 18.94
CA LYS A 23 -41.33 16.12 18.10
C LYS A 23 -41.94 16.27 16.71
N TYR A 24 -41.09 16.23 15.71
CA TYR A 24 -41.42 16.35 14.30
C TYR A 24 -41.14 15.04 13.56
N PHE A 25 -41.84 14.84 12.44
CA PHE A 25 -41.62 13.68 11.57
C PHE A 25 -41.74 14.01 10.08
N ILE A 26 -41.10 13.19 9.27
CA ILE A 26 -41.29 13.14 7.81
C ILE A 26 -41.57 11.69 7.44
N ARG A 27 -42.67 11.46 6.72
CA ARG A 27 -42.98 10.16 6.10
C ARG A 27 -42.40 10.07 4.71
N ASN A 28 -42.09 8.84 4.28
CA ASN A 28 -41.45 8.58 2.99
C ASN A 28 -40.17 9.40 2.83
N SER A 29 -39.39 9.47 3.92
CA SER A 29 -38.15 10.25 3.91
C SER A 29 -37.09 9.58 3.06
N GLY A 30 -37.21 8.29 2.74
CA GLY A 30 -36.10 7.46 2.29
C GLY A 30 -35.11 7.19 3.43
N LEU A 31 -34.08 6.38 3.14
CA LEU A 31 -33.07 5.97 4.12
C LEU A 31 -32.32 7.19 4.70
N VAL A 32 -32.32 7.30 6.03
CA VAL A 32 -31.52 8.28 6.77
C VAL A 32 -30.55 7.56 7.70
N THR A 33 -29.25 7.69 7.42
CA THR A 33 -28.15 7.08 8.20
C THR A 33 -27.47 8.07 9.15
N ARG A 34 -27.43 9.36 8.79
CA ARG A 34 -27.13 10.49 9.68
C ARG A 34 -28.04 11.66 9.37
N LEU A 35 -28.35 12.46 10.40
CA LEU A 35 -29.13 13.68 10.30
C LEU A 35 -28.25 14.88 10.67
N TYR A 36 -28.34 15.94 9.87
CA TYR A 36 -27.66 17.21 10.09
C TYR A 36 -28.70 18.33 10.18
N ALA A 37 -28.52 19.22 11.15
CA ALA A 37 -29.33 20.43 11.33
C ALA A 37 -28.40 21.65 11.27
N ASP A 38 -28.64 22.54 10.30
CA ASP A 38 -27.80 23.73 10.03
C ASP A 38 -26.29 23.41 9.93
N GLY A 39 -25.98 22.25 9.33
CA GLY A 39 -24.61 21.76 9.15
C GLY A 39 -24.00 21.07 10.38
N LYS A 40 -24.68 21.05 11.52
CA LYS A 40 -24.27 20.30 12.73
C LYS A 40 -24.80 18.87 12.66
N ASP A 41 -23.94 17.88 12.92
CA ASP A 41 -24.35 16.47 13.08
C ASP A 41 -25.21 16.34 14.35
N ALA A 42 -26.43 15.85 14.20
CA ALA A 42 -27.36 15.57 15.31
C ALA A 42 -26.94 14.35 16.15
N GLY A 43 -25.86 13.68 15.78
CA GLY A 43 -25.27 12.56 16.51
C GLY A 43 -25.86 11.21 16.11
N THR A 44 -25.71 10.23 16.99
CA THR A 44 -26.18 8.86 16.75
C THR A 44 -27.70 8.79 16.88
N ALA A 45 -28.35 8.05 15.97
CA ALA A 45 -29.77 7.77 16.07
C ALA A 45 -30.11 7.03 17.37
N GLN A 46 -31.27 7.33 17.93
CA GLN A 46 -31.86 6.57 19.01
C GLN A 46 -32.24 5.16 18.55
N SER A 47 -32.45 4.25 19.49
CA SER A 47 -32.75 2.83 19.17
C SER A 47 -34.22 2.61 18.82
N SER A 48 -35.11 3.50 19.27
CA SER A 48 -36.55 3.42 18.99
C SER A 48 -37.21 4.80 19.02
N TYR A 49 -38.42 4.87 18.48
CA TYR A 49 -39.26 6.08 18.55
C TYR A 49 -39.52 6.56 19.99
N GLY A 50 -39.61 5.62 20.94
CA GLY A 50 -39.86 5.92 22.35
C GLY A 50 -38.69 6.60 23.06
N ASP A 51 -37.48 6.37 22.55
CA ASP A 51 -36.24 6.91 23.12
C ASP A 51 -35.94 8.32 22.60
N VAL A 52 -36.66 8.79 21.57
CA VAL A 52 -36.54 10.17 21.07
C VAL A 52 -37.35 11.10 21.96
N GLY A 53 -36.70 11.78 22.90
CA GLY A 53 -37.36 12.60 23.92
C GLY A 53 -36.68 13.92 24.24
N THR A 54 -35.40 14.08 23.92
CA THR A 54 -34.63 15.31 24.19
C THR A 54 -34.25 16.05 22.92
N ASP A 55 -33.83 17.30 23.10
CA ASP A 55 -33.38 18.16 22.00
C ASP A 55 -32.29 17.48 21.15
N GLU A 56 -32.38 17.66 19.83
CA GLU A 56 -31.49 17.10 18.82
C GLU A 56 -31.51 15.56 18.68
N GLU A 57 -32.34 14.84 19.42
CA GLU A 57 -32.48 13.40 19.24
C GLU A 57 -33.31 13.06 18.00
N TRP A 58 -32.91 12.00 17.32
CA TRP A 58 -33.57 11.53 16.12
C TRP A 58 -33.63 10.01 16.04
N PHE A 59 -34.58 9.50 15.27
CA PHE A 59 -34.74 8.07 14.98
C PHE A 59 -35.30 7.89 13.58
N TYR A 60 -34.74 6.96 12.82
CA TYR A 60 -35.28 6.54 11.54
C TYR A 60 -35.93 5.15 11.67
N ASP A 61 -37.23 5.08 11.43
CA ASP A 61 -37.98 3.83 11.38
C ASP A 61 -37.97 3.27 9.95
N SER A 62 -37.18 2.20 9.74
CA SER A 62 -37.09 1.51 8.46
C SER A 62 -38.37 0.78 8.03
N THR A 63 -39.28 0.45 8.95
CA THR A 63 -40.52 -0.27 8.64
C THR A 63 -41.58 0.68 8.09
N SER A 64 -41.68 1.89 8.63
CA SER A 64 -42.64 2.90 8.20
C SER A 64 -42.03 3.98 7.29
N ASP A 65 -40.75 3.88 6.96
CA ASP A 65 -39.95 4.87 6.24
C ASP A 65 -40.20 6.30 6.76
N THR A 66 -40.08 6.45 8.08
CA THR A 66 -40.38 7.70 8.78
C THR A 66 -39.22 8.09 9.67
N ILE A 67 -38.75 9.32 9.51
CA ILE A 67 -37.79 9.93 10.43
C ILE A 67 -38.51 10.76 11.48
N TRP A 68 -38.04 10.66 12.71
CA TRP A 68 -38.48 11.42 13.87
C TRP A 68 -37.32 12.26 14.37
N PHE A 69 -37.58 13.50 14.76
CA PHE A 69 -36.60 14.45 15.27
C PHE A 69 -37.24 15.33 16.33
N VAL A 70 -36.53 15.59 17.42
CA VAL A 70 -36.97 16.53 18.46
C VAL A 70 -36.14 17.80 18.36
N ASN A 71 -36.83 18.94 18.29
CA ASN A 71 -36.21 20.26 18.36
C ASN A 71 -37.08 21.18 19.22
N THR A 72 -36.51 21.61 20.33
CA THR A 72 -37.15 22.44 21.37
C THR A 72 -37.02 23.94 21.11
N SER A 73 -36.13 24.34 20.18
CA SER A 73 -35.81 25.74 19.93
C SER A 73 -36.64 26.36 18.81
N ALA A 74 -36.89 25.61 17.74
CA ALA A 74 -37.64 26.07 16.57
C ALA A 74 -38.17 24.90 15.73
N SER A 75 -39.09 25.21 14.81
CA SER A 75 -39.54 24.25 13.81
C SER A 75 -38.39 23.86 12.88
N PRO A 76 -38.13 22.55 12.64
CA PRO A 76 -37.09 22.09 11.71
C PRO A 76 -37.27 22.58 10.27
N ASN A 77 -38.48 23.03 9.89
CA ASN A 77 -38.70 23.67 8.58
C ASN A 77 -38.02 25.04 8.44
N THR A 78 -37.63 25.67 9.55
CA THR A 78 -36.85 26.92 9.55
C THR A 78 -35.34 26.68 9.47
N GLN A 79 -34.91 25.43 9.64
CA GLN A 79 -33.52 25.00 9.62
C GLN A 79 -33.17 24.30 8.31
N ILE A 80 -31.88 24.23 7.98
CA ILE A 80 -31.36 23.40 6.90
C ILE A 80 -31.21 21.98 7.45
N MET A 81 -32.24 21.16 7.25
CA MET A 81 -32.24 19.75 7.65
C MET A 81 -31.74 18.89 6.50
N GLU A 82 -30.69 18.10 6.72
CA GLU A 82 -30.07 17.28 5.69
C GLU A 82 -29.82 15.86 6.19
N ALA A 83 -30.01 14.87 5.32
CA ALA A 83 -29.70 13.48 5.57
C ALA A 83 -28.59 13.02 4.63
N GLY A 84 -27.65 12.26 5.15
CA GLY A 84 -26.55 11.71 4.36
C GLY A 84 -25.65 10.82 5.19
N ASP A 85 -24.59 10.31 4.58
CA ASP A 85 -23.53 9.64 5.31
C ASP A 85 -22.45 10.65 5.74
N ASP A 86 -21.72 10.35 6.80
CA ASP A 86 -20.51 11.12 7.10
C ASP A 86 -19.42 10.87 6.03
N TRP A 87 -18.53 11.84 5.88
CA TRP A 87 -17.46 11.77 4.87
C TRP A 87 -16.54 10.56 5.06
N ALA A 88 -16.32 10.11 6.29
CA ALA A 88 -15.47 8.95 6.59
C ALA A 88 -16.09 7.64 6.06
N THR A 89 -17.41 7.50 6.19
CA THR A 89 -18.21 6.37 5.73
C THR A 89 -18.29 6.35 4.21
N ILE A 90 -18.51 7.51 3.57
CA ILE A 90 -18.48 7.65 2.10
C ILE A 90 -17.11 7.20 1.57
N LYS A 91 -16.01 7.79 2.06
CA LYS A 91 -14.65 7.41 1.65
C LYS A 91 -14.40 5.91 1.79
N THR A 92 -14.81 5.32 2.91
CA THR A 92 -14.60 3.89 3.16
C THR A 92 -15.42 3.00 2.23
N ARG A 93 -16.66 3.38 1.92
CA ARG A 93 -17.51 2.64 0.98
C ARG A 93 -16.95 2.68 -0.44
N PHE A 94 -16.59 3.87 -0.92
CA PHE A 94 -16.03 4.06 -2.26
C PHE A 94 -14.67 3.35 -2.41
N ARG A 95 -13.78 3.46 -1.41
CA ARG A 95 -12.51 2.73 -1.38
C ARG A 95 -12.71 1.22 -1.46
N ARG A 96 -13.62 0.66 -0.65
CA ARG A 96 -13.91 -0.78 -0.68
C ARG A 96 -14.48 -1.25 -2.02
N LYS A 97 -15.33 -0.43 -2.66
CA LYS A 97 -15.85 -0.71 -4.00
C LYS A 97 -14.73 -0.67 -5.04
N ALA A 98 -13.86 0.35 -4.98
CA ALA A 98 -12.70 0.48 -5.84
C ALA A 98 -11.77 -0.73 -5.73
N SER A 99 -11.39 -1.13 -4.51
CA SER A 99 -10.52 -2.31 -4.30
C SER A 99 -11.07 -3.57 -4.94
N ARG A 100 -12.38 -3.84 -4.80
CA ARG A 100 -13.03 -5.01 -5.42
C ARG A 100 -13.05 -4.96 -6.95
N LEU A 101 -13.23 -3.76 -7.51
CA LEU A 101 -13.18 -3.58 -8.97
C LEU A 101 -11.76 -3.80 -9.50
N ILE A 102 -10.75 -3.24 -8.84
CA ILE A 102 -9.34 -3.47 -9.20
C ILE A 102 -9.00 -4.95 -9.11
N GLU A 103 -9.38 -5.63 -8.04
CA GLU A 103 -9.18 -7.08 -7.90
C GLU A 103 -9.82 -7.88 -9.04
N SER A 104 -10.99 -7.45 -9.53
CA SER A 104 -11.62 -8.08 -10.70
C SER A 104 -10.91 -7.78 -12.03
N HIS A 105 -10.16 -6.68 -12.10
CA HIS A 105 -9.37 -6.30 -13.28
C HIS A 105 -7.99 -6.96 -13.30
N LEU A 106 -7.45 -7.35 -12.14
CA LEU A 106 -6.19 -8.09 -12.05
C LEU A 106 -6.39 -9.50 -12.63
N ASP A 107 -5.53 -9.85 -13.59
CA ASP A 107 -5.60 -11.10 -14.34
C ASP A 107 -5.21 -12.31 -13.46
N ASN A 108 -5.54 -13.52 -13.90
CA ASN A 108 -5.22 -14.80 -13.26
C ASN A 108 -3.71 -15.04 -13.06
N ARG A 109 -2.87 -14.23 -13.70
CA ARG A 109 -1.41 -14.23 -13.59
C ARG A 109 -0.92 -13.61 -12.27
N LEU A 110 -1.77 -12.82 -11.61
CA LEU A 110 -1.51 -12.26 -10.30
C LEU A 110 -2.34 -13.02 -9.26
N SER A 111 -1.79 -13.17 -8.05
CA SER A 111 -2.56 -13.71 -6.93
C SER A 111 -3.82 -12.86 -6.72
N ARG A 112 -4.98 -13.51 -6.61
CA ARG A 112 -6.27 -12.82 -6.41
C ARG A 112 -6.23 -11.89 -5.20
N GLU A 113 -5.53 -12.30 -4.15
CA GLU A 113 -5.17 -11.43 -3.05
C GLU A 113 -3.74 -10.93 -3.24
N VAL A 114 -3.61 -9.61 -3.44
CA VAL A 114 -2.31 -8.95 -3.45
C VAL A 114 -1.71 -9.07 -2.06
N LEU A 115 -0.53 -9.68 -1.99
CA LEU A 115 0.20 -9.85 -0.75
C LEU A 115 0.82 -8.52 -0.32
N LYS A 116 0.93 -8.35 1.00
CA LYS A 116 1.71 -7.27 1.60
C LYS A 116 3.20 -7.52 1.42
N ASP A 117 3.97 -6.46 1.45
CA ASP A 117 5.42 -6.55 1.57
C ASP A 117 5.84 -7.04 2.98
N ARG A 118 7.16 -7.20 3.16
CA ARG A 118 7.77 -7.61 4.42
C ARG A 118 7.49 -6.64 5.58
N GLU A 119 7.21 -5.38 5.28
CA GLU A 119 6.91 -4.34 6.26
C GLU A 119 5.40 -4.28 6.61
N GLY A 120 4.59 -5.13 5.97
CA GLY A 120 3.15 -5.22 6.19
C GLY A 120 2.35 -4.16 5.42
N ASN A 121 3.00 -3.46 4.47
CA ASN A 121 2.38 -2.46 3.61
C ASN A 121 1.92 -3.08 2.30
N TYR A 122 0.92 -2.48 1.66
CA TYR A 122 0.58 -2.85 0.29
C TYR A 122 1.56 -2.19 -0.69
N PRO A 123 1.90 -2.84 -1.82
CA PRO A 123 2.72 -2.21 -2.85
C PRO A 123 2.13 -0.86 -3.27
N GLU A 124 2.98 0.17 -3.36
CA GLU A 124 2.54 1.54 -3.62
C GLU A 124 1.73 1.66 -4.91
N ILE A 125 2.09 0.90 -5.94
CA ILE A 125 1.34 0.86 -7.20
C ILE A 125 -0.13 0.43 -7.00
N ILE A 126 -0.39 -0.52 -6.11
CA ILE A 126 -1.75 -1.00 -5.80
C ILE A 126 -2.49 0.05 -4.97
N VAL A 127 -1.80 0.73 -4.06
CA VAL A 127 -2.36 1.87 -3.32
C VAL A 127 -2.76 2.98 -4.29
N HIS A 128 -1.90 3.32 -5.25
CA HIS A 128 -2.15 4.35 -6.24
C HIS A 128 -3.34 4.02 -7.15
N ILE A 129 -3.36 2.83 -7.75
CA ILE A 129 -4.46 2.37 -8.63
C ILE A 129 -5.80 2.37 -7.87
N THR A 130 -5.82 1.89 -6.63
CA THR A 130 -7.06 1.89 -5.83
C THR A 130 -7.49 3.30 -5.42
N ALA A 131 -6.56 4.22 -5.20
CA ALA A 131 -6.85 5.64 -4.95
C ALA A 131 -7.45 6.31 -6.19
N LEU A 132 -6.83 6.14 -7.37
CA LEU A 132 -7.33 6.65 -8.65
C LEU A 132 -8.76 6.16 -8.93
N GLN A 133 -8.99 4.85 -8.81
CA GLN A 133 -10.33 4.27 -8.98
C GLN A 133 -11.34 4.82 -7.96
N THR A 134 -10.92 5.11 -6.73
CA THR A 134 -11.78 5.72 -5.71
C THR A 134 -12.19 7.14 -6.13
N VAL A 135 -11.23 7.96 -6.58
CA VAL A 135 -11.48 9.32 -7.06
C VAL A 135 -12.39 9.31 -8.28
N ILE A 136 -12.14 8.44 -9.26
CA ILE A 136 -12.98 8.29 -10.46
C ILE A 136 -14.43 7.94 -10.08
N LEU A 137 -14.63 7.01 -9.15
CA LEU A 137 -15.98 6.65 -8.70
C LEU A 137 -16.69 7.81 -7.98
N LEU A 138 -15.96 8.60 -7.19
CA LEU A 138 -16.52 9.78 -6.51
C LEU A 138 -16.93 10.84 -7.53
N LEU A 139 -16.05 11.14 -8.49
CA LEU A 139 -16.32 12.11 -9.55
C LEU A 139 -17.54 11.68 -10.39
N LYS A 140 -17.58 10.43 -10.84
CA LYS A 140 -18.70 9.88 -11.62
C LYS A 140 -20.03 9.87 -10.87
N ALA A 141 -20.01 9.74 -9.55
CA ALA A 141 -21.22 9.76 -8.73
C ALA A 141 -21.83 11.17 -8.63
N HIS A 142 -21.01 12.21 -8.74
CA HIS A 142 -21.45 13.61 -8.68
C HIS A 142 -21.75 14.18 -10.07
N ASP A 143 -20.78 14.09 -10.98
CA ASP A 143 -20.92 14.52 -12.37
C ASP A 143 -20.25 13.50 -13.31
N PRO A 144 -21.04 12.68 -14.03
CA PRO A 144 -20.49 11.66 -14.92
C PRO A 144 -19.78 12.24 -16.16
N ASN A 145 -20.01 13.52 -16.49
CA ASN A 145 -19.43 14.17 -17.67
C ASN A 145 -18.22 15.06 -17.31
N ASN A 146 -17.72 14.98 -16.08
CA ASN A 146 -16.59 15.78 -15.64
C ASN A 146 -15.33 15.44 -16.46
N GLU A 147 -14.76 16.45 -17.13
CA GLU A 147 -13.60 16.31 -18.03
C GLU A 147 -12.34 15.81 -17.30
N VAL A 148 -12.24 16.01 -15.99
CA VAL A 148 -11.13 15.56 -15.15
C VAL A 148 -11.14 14.03 -14.97
N ILE A 149 -12.27 13.36 -15.23
CA ILE A 149 -12.36 11.90 -15.14
C ILE A 149 -11.47 11.23 -16.21
N THR A 150 -11.46 11.76 -17.43
CA THR A 150 -10.73 11.17 -18.57
C THR A 150 -9.23 10.96 -18.29
N PRO A 151 -8.45 11.98 -17.88
CA PRO A 151 -7.01 11.79 -17.61
C PRO A 151 -6.75 10.79 -16.47
N PHE A 152 -7.56 10.79 -15.41
CA PHE A 152 -7.42 9.80 -14.33
C PHE A 152 -7.72 8.37 -14.81
N GLN A 153 -8.68 8.21 -15.72
CA GLN A 153 -8.98 6.90 -16.31
C GLN A 153 -7.86 6.43 -17.25
N GLU A 154 -7.25 7.33 -18.01
CA GLU A 154 -6.12 7.00 -18.88
C GLU A 154 -4.92 6.51 -18.06
N GLU A 155 -4.54 7.25 -17.02
CA GLU A 155 -3.48 6.84 -16.08
C GLU A 155 -3.81 5.50 -15.42
N LEU A 156 -5.04 5.32 -14.92
CA LEU A 156 -5.48 4.07 -14.31
C LEU A 156 -5.32 2.88 -15.27
N ASN A 157 -5.74 3.05 -16.52
CA ASN A 157 -5.66 2.00 -17.53
C ASN A 157 -4.21 1.68 -17.88
N GLU A 158 -3.34 2.68 -18.02
CA GLU A 158 -1.92 2.49 -18.27
C GLU A 158 -1.27 1.64 -17.16
N LEU A 159 -1.56 1.94 -15.89
CA LEU A 159 -1.00 1.19 -14.77
C LEU A 159 -1.55 -0.25 -14.69
N ILE A 160 -2.84 -0.45 -14.95
CA ILE A 160 -3.46 -1.78 -14.98
C ILE A 160 -2.90 -2.62 -16.14
N ASP A 161 -2.78 -2.02 -17.33
CA ASP A 161 -2.25 -2.70 -18.50
C ASP A 161 -0.76 -3.00 -18.33
N GLY A 162 0.00 -2.10 -17.70
CA GLY A 162 1.39 -2.33 -17.34
C GLY A 162 1.57 -3.49 -16.36
N LEU A 163 0.67 -3.63 -15.37
CA LEU A 163 0.66 -4.78 -14.46
C LEU A 163 0.33 -6.10 -15.18
N LYS A 164 -0.66 -6.08 -16.10
CA LYS A 164 -1.04 -7.27 -16.88
C LYS A 164 0.05 -7.68 -17.87
N ALA A 165 0.68 -6.71 -18.52
CA ALA A 165 1.79 -6.92 -19.43
C ALA A 165 3.08 -7.32 -18.69
N GLY A 166 3.14 -7.15 -17.37
CA GLY A 166 4.32 -7.41 -16.54
C GLY A 166 5.44 -6.38 -16.74
N THR A 167 5.17 -5.25 -17.40
CA THR A 167 6.12 -4.12 -17.48
C THR A 167 6.24 -3.41 -16.14
N ILE A 168 5.15 -3.39 -15.37
CA ILE A 168 5.14 -3.03 -13.95
C ILE A 168 5.12 -4.31 -13.14
N VAL A 169 6.08 -4.46 -12.24
CA VAL A 169 6.28 -5.67 -11.45
C VAL A 169 6.00 -5.38 -9.98
N LEU A 170 5.27 -6.28 -9.31
CA LEU A 170 5.05 -6.17 -7.88
C LEU A 170 6.31 -6.58 -7.12
N PRO A 171 6.61 -6.00 -5.94
CA PRO A 171 7.78 -6.37 -5.15
C PRO A 171 7.85 -7.85 -4.77
N THR A 172 6.69 -8.51 -4.68
CA THR A 172 6.57 -9.93 -4.33
C THR A 172 6.69 -10.87 -5.54
N SER A 173 6.81 -10.33 -6.76
CA SER A 173 6.92 -11.12 -7.97
C SER A 173 8.34 -11.66 -8.14
N ILE A 174 8.44 -12.96 -8.43
CA ILE A 174 9.70 -13.64 -8.73
C ILE A 174 9.93 -13.58 -10.24
N SER A 175 11.08 -13.04 -10.66
CA SER A 175 11.56 -13.03 -12.04
C SER A 175 12.66 -14.08 -12.24
N GLY A 176 13.01 -14.38 -13.49
CA GLY A 176 14.13 -15.30 -13.77
C GLY A 176 15.48 -14.81 -13.21
N ASP A 177 15.63 -13.49 -13.03
CA ASP A 177 16.81 -12.88 -12.45
C ASP A 177 16.77 -12.78 -10.92
N SER A 178 15.66 -13.15 -10.26
CA SER A 178 15.58 -13.20 -8.79
C SER A 178 16.61 -14.15 -8.15
N SER A 179 17.17 -15.08 -8.92
CA SER A 179 18.30 -15.92 -8.49
C SER A 179 19.64 -15.21 -8.42
N LYS A 180 19.79 -14.05 -9.07
CA LYS A 180 20.98 -13.19 -9.03
C LYS A 180 20.97 -12.25 -7.82
N GLY A 181 19.81 -12.04 -7.21
CA GLY A 181 19.63 -11.25 -6.00
C GLY A 181 19.59 -9.75 -6.21
N VAL A 182 19.14 -9.04 -5.16
CA VAL A 182 19.11 -7.59 -5.09
C VAL A 182 19.77 -7.16 -3.78
N ILE A 183 20.78 -6.30 -3.86
CA ILE A 183 21.47 -5.72 -2.70
C ILE A 183 20.58 -4.62 -2.11
N ARG A 184 20.41 -4.64 -0.78
CA ARG A 184 19.80 -3.55 -0.02
C ARG A 184 20.68 -3.17 1.16
N GLU A 185 20.71 -1.89 1.44
CA GLU A 185 21.38 -1.34 2.62
C GLU A 185 20.45 -1.46 3.82
N VAL A 186 20.93 -2.04 4.92
CA VAL A 186 20.16 -2.17 6.16
C VAL A 186 20.59 -1.10 7.16
N SER A 187 21.90 -1.02 7.38
CA SER A 187 22.50 -0.05 8.30
C SER A 187 23.89 0.26 7.78
N VAL A 188 24.08 1.41 7.17
CA VAL A 188 25.38 1.82 6.61
C VAL A 188 25.74 3.18 7.17
N ASP A 189 26.96 3.33 7.68
CA ASP A 189 27.45 4.60 8.17
C ASP A 189 27.54 5.64 7.04
N SER A 190 27.28 6.89 7.38
CA SER A 190 27.43 8.03 6.47
C SER A 190 28.86 8.24 5.95
N ALA A 191 29.87 7.76 6.68
CA ALA A 191 31.27 7.84 6.32
C ALA A 191 31.70 6.74 5.33
N SER A 192 30.89 5.69 5.15
CA SER A 192 31.22 4.58 4.27
C SER A 192 30.97 4.91 2.79
N ASP A 193 32.01 4.80 1.97
CA ASP A 193 31.99 5.04 0.53
C ASP A 193 32.46 3.82 -0.29
N LEU A 194 32.97 2.78 0.37
CA LEU A 194 33.16 1.45 -0.21
C LEU A 194 31.88 0.62 -0.04
N ARG A 195 31.24 0.23 -1.15
CA ARG A 195 29.93 -0.44 -1.14
C ARG A 195 29.92 -1.69 -2.01
N PRO A 196 29.05 -2.66 -1.73
CA PRO A 196 28.80 -3.75 -2.66
C PRO A 196 28.03 -3.18 -3.86
N ILE A 197 28.56 -3.37 -5.07
CA ILE A 197 28.04 -2.74 -6.29
C ILE A 197 27.47 -3.72 -7.30
N GLU A 198 27.88 -4.99 -7.25
CA GLU A 198 27.58 -5.94 -8.30
C GLU A 198 27.46 -7.35 -7.74
N LEU A 199 26.48 -8.10 -8.26
CA LEU A 199 26.30 -9.52 -8.02
C LEU A 199 26.50 -10.30 -9.31
N LYS A 200 27.12 -11.48 -9.20
CA LYS A 200 27.35 -12.39 -10.32
C LYS A 200 27.03 -13.82 -9.91
N GLY A 201 26.57 -14.62 -10.86
CA GLY A 201 26.21 -16.02 -10.62
C GLY A 201 24.76 -16.17 -10.17
N HIS A 202 24.43 -17.33 -9.60
CA HIS A 202 23.06 -17.67 -9.26
C HIS A 202 22.98 -18.44 -7.95
N TYR A 203 21.91 -18.18 -7.20
CA TYR A 203 21.53 -18.98 -6.05
C TYR A 203 20.99 -20.36 -6.50
N ALA A 204 21.62 -21.41 -5.96
CA ALA A 204 21.34 -22.81 -6.31
C ALA A 204 20.47 -23.54 -5.26
N GLY A 205 20.10 -22.88 -4.16
CA GLY A 205 19.27 -23.49 -3.13
C GLY A 205 17.78 -23.52 -3.52
N SER A 206 17.02 -24.37 -2.85
CA SER A 206 15.57 -24.44 -3.02
C SER A 206 14.87 -23.36 -2.19
N GLY A 207 13.93 -22.64 -2.81
CA GLY A 207 13.06 -21.68 -2.13
C GLY A 207 13.70 -20.31 -1.91
N TYR A 208 13.27 -19.65 -0.83
CA TYR A 208 13.69 -18.32 -0.42
C TYR A 208 14.99 -18.35 0.39
N GLU A 209 15.82 -17.32 0.25
CA GLU A 209 17.01 -17.06 1.07
C GLU A 209 17.19 -15.56 1.27
N LEU A 210 17.67 -15.17 2.45
CA LEU A 210 17.99 -13.79 2.77
C LEU A 210 19.35 -13.74 3.45
N LEU A 211 20.36 -13.31 2.70
CA LEU A 211 21.71 -13.19 3.21
C LEU A 211 21.86 -11.91 4.02
N LYS A 212 22.62 -12.00 5.11
CA LYS A 212 23.19 -10.84 5.80
C LYS A 212 24.67 -10.76 5.46
N VAL A 213 25.09 -9.68 4.85
CA VAL A 213 26.51 -9.36 4.61
C VAL A 213 26.85 -8.20 5.51
N TYR A 214 27.81 -8.37 6.40
CA TYR A 214 28.20 -7.30 7.32
C TYR A 214 29.71 -7.19 7.47
N ILE A 215 30.16 -5.99 7.77
CA ILE A 215 31.55 -5.70 8.12
C ILE A 215 31.76 -6.08 9.59
N ASP A 216 32.77 -6.90 9.86
CA ASP A 216 32.99 -7.48 11.19
C ASP A 216 33.16 -6.40 12.27
N SER A 217 32.76 -6.74 13.50
CA SER A 217 32.86 -5.81 14.62
C SER A 217 34.32 -5.43 14.89
N GLY A 218 34.62 -4.13 14.83
CA GLY A 218 35.98 -3.62 15.01
C GLY A 218 36.86 -3.67 13.76
N GLU A 219 36.34 -4.17 12.64
CA GLU A 219 36.95 -4.04 11.32
C GLU A 219 36.38 -2.82 10.59
N GLY A 220 37.09 -2.32 9.58
CA GLY A 220 36.73 -1.13 8.84
C GLY A 220 37.96 -0.51 8.18
N GLY A 221 37.72 0.34 7.19
CA GLY A 221 38.78 0.91 6.36
C GLY A 221 38.75 0.39 4.93
N ILE A 222 39.93 0.41 4.31
CA ILE A 222 40.07 0.29 2.86
C ILE A 222 40.04 -1.15 2.36
N ILE A 223 39.82 -1.29 1.04
CA ILE A 223 39.99 -2.56 0.32
C ILE A 223 41.36 -3.18 0.65
N GLY A 224 41.37 -4.49 0.86
CA GLY A 224 42.54 -5.29 1.19
C GLY A 224 42.84 -5.37 2.69
N THR A 225 42.08 -4.65 3.53
CA THR A 225 42.24 -4.67 4.98
C THR A 225 40.97 -5.09 5.70
N THR A 226 39.83 -4.51 5.34
CA THR A 226 38.56 -4.81 5.98
C THR A 226 38.07 -6.22 5.68
N LYS A 227 37.42 -6.84 6.66
CA LYS A 227 36.80 -8.15 6.54
C LYS A 227 35.28 -8.10 6.57
N MET A 228 34.67 -9.02 5.85
CA MET A 228 33.24 -9.23 5.84
C MET A 228 32.88 -10.64 6.28
N THR A 229 31.71 -10.77 6.89
CA THR A 229 31.07 -12.04 7.21
C THR A 229 29.71 -12.12 6.52
N VAL A 230 29.38 -13.31 6.03
CA VAL A 230 28.10 -13.59 5.37
C VAL A 230 27.34 -14.63 6.16
N LEU A 231 26.10 -14.31 6.57
CA LEU A 231 25.19 -15.24 7.22
C LEU A 231 24.01 -15.59 6.30
N GLY A 232 23.64 -16.87 6.27
CA GLY A 232 22.46 -17.39 5.56
C GLY A 232 21.42 -17.96 6.53
N LYS A 233 20.38 -18.59 5.98
CA LYS A 233 19.38 -19.29 6.79
C LYS A 233 19.93 -20.57 7.43
N SER A 234 19.40 -20.86 8.61
CA SER A 234 19.44 -22.18 9.24
C SER A 234 18.15 -22.95 8.95
N SER A 235 17.99 -24.11 9.61
CA SER A 235 16.74 -24.87 9.61
C SER A 235 15.59 -24.18 10.33
N THR A 236 15.86 -23.17 11.17
CA THR A 236 14.84 -22.54 12.04
C THR A 236 14.68 -21.04 11.81
N LEU A 237 15.74 -20.34 11.40
CA LEU A 237 15.78 -18.88 11.31
C LEU A 237 16.55 -18.42 10.07
N LEU A 238 16.29 -17.18 9.62
CA LEU A 238 17.08 -16.51 8.58
C LEU A 238 18.27 -15.77 9.20
N LYS A 239 19.34 -15.55 8.42
CA LYS A 239 20.52 -14.74 8.82
C LYS A 239 21.24 -15.26 10.08
N THR A 240 21.33 -16.57 10.28
CA THR A 240 21.95 -17.17 11.48
C THR A 240 23.21 -17.97 11.19
N ASP A 241 23.25 -18.73 10.11
CA ASP A 241 24.34 -19.66 9.85
C ASP A 241 25.46 -18.95 9.10
N THR A 242 26.67 -18.98 9.64
CA THR A 242 27.84 -18.38 9.00
C THR A 242 28.22 -19.19 7.76
N LEU A 243 28.18 -18.52 6.60
CA LEU A 243 28.52 -19.08 5.29
C LEU A 243 29.95 -18.71 4.88
N VAL A 244 30.32 -17.46 5.15
CA VAL A 244 31.67 -16.91 4.94
C VAL A 244 32.04 -16.21 6.23
N ASP A 245 33.20 -16.56 6.79
CA ASP A 245 33.68 -16.04 8.07
C ASP A 245 34.90 -15.15 7.85
N SER A 246 34.76 -13.87 8.20
CA SER A 246 35.85 -12.90 8.30
C SER A 246 36.79 -12.86 7.07
N GLU A 247 36.22 -12.77 5.87
CA GLU A 247 36.98 -12.76 4.61
C GLU A 247 37.38 -11.32 4.21
N ILE A 248 38.64 -11.12 3.83
CA ILE A 248 39.17 -9.79 3.46
C ILE A 248 38.57 -9.33 2.13
N ILE A 249 37.98 -8.13 2.10
CA ILE A 249 37.45 -7.51 0.88
C ILE A 249 38.59 -7.15 -0.06
N THR A 250 38.66 -7.78 -1.23
CA THR A 250 39.77 -7.56 -2.19
C THR A 250 39.41 -6.67 -3.39
N GLY A 251 38.11 -6.38 -3.58
CA GLY A 251 37.60 -5.64 -4.75
C GLY A 251 37.35 -6.51 -5.99
N ASP A 252 37.77 -7.78 -5.99
CA ASP A 252 37.35 -8.78 -6.99
C ASP A 252 36.01 -9.41 -6.59
N PHE A 253 35.48 -10.30 -7.44
CA PHE A 253 34.30 -11.10 -7.13
C PHE A 253 34.61 -12.13 -6.03
N MET A 254 33.94 -11.97 -4.89
CA MET A 254 34.09 -12.82 -3.72
C MET A 254 32.86 -13.72 -3.55
N GLY A 255 33.08 -14.96 -3.09
CA GLY A 255 31.99 -15.91 -2.89
C GLY A 255 31.09 -15.51 -1.72
N LEU A 256 29.78 -15.79 -1.83
CA LEU A 256 28.81 -15.57 -0.75
C LEU A 256 28.42 -16.86 -0.01
N GLY A 257 29.09 -17.99 -0.32
CA GLY A 257 28.81 -19.29 0.31
C GLY A 257 27.49 -19.95 -0.11
N VAL A 258 26.73 -19.36 -1.05
CA VAL A 258 25.47 -19.93 -1.57
C VAL A 258 25.49 -20.10 -3.10
N GLY A 259 25.74 -21.32 -3.55
CA GLY A 259 25.80 -21.64 -4.97
C GLY A 259 26.99 -20.99 -5.67
N SER A 260 26.76 -20.42 -6.86
CA SER A 260 27.78 -19.68 -7.62
C SER A 260 27.70 -18.17 -7.42
N LEU A 261 26.91 -17.71 -6.44
CA LEU A 261 26.68 -16.30 -6.20
C LEU A 261 27.93 -15.64 -5.61
N MET A 262 28.33 -14.53 -6.21
CA MET A 262 29.49 -13.73 -5.85
C MET A 262 29.11 -12.25 -5.76
N ILE A 263 29.82 -11.52 -4.89
CA ILE A 263 29.67 -10.09 -4.67
C ILE A 263 30.95 -9.35 -5.04
N ARG A 264 30.82 -8.14 -5.60
CA ARG A 264 31.96 -7.25 -5.84
C ARG A 264 31.77 -5.94 -5.07
N TRP A 265 32.84 -5.49 -4.44
CA TRP A 265 32.91 -4.24 -3.71
C TRP A 265 33.65 -3.18 -4.52
N SER A 266 33.20 -1.93 -4.46
CA SER A 266 33.87 -0.79 -5.07
C SER A 266 33.47 0.49 -4.36
N GLY A 267 34.36 1.48 -4.36
CA GLY A 267 34.08 2.85 -3.92
C GLY A 267 34.57 3.85 -4.95
N ASP A 268 34.50 5.14 -4.60
CA ASP A 268 34.90 6.25 -5.48
C ASP A 268 36.41 6.21 -5.81
N ASP A 269 37.23 5.80 -4.85
CA ASP A 269 38.66 5.56 -5.01
C ASP A 269 39.08 4.23 -4.37
N VAL A 270 39.70 3.36 -5.16
CA VAL A 270 40.16 2.01 -4.74
C VAL A 270 41.18 2.08 -3.60
N THR A 271 41.86 3.21 -3.42
CA THR A 271 42.90 3.38 -2.39
C THR A 271 42.44 4.08 -1.12
N SER A 272 41.33 4.83 -1.16
CA SER A 272 40.86 5.62 -0.02
C SER A 272 39.43 5.32 0.42
N ALA A 273 38.65 4.61 -0.38
CA ALA A 273 37.29 4.24 -0.01
C ALA A 273 37.29 3.27 1.19
N ILE A 274 36.51 3.60 2.19
CA ILE A 274 36.38 2.92 3.47
C ILE A 274 35.00 2.30 3.67
N THR A 275 35.02 1.21 4.41
CA THR A 275 33.85 0.62 5.09
C THR A 275 33.93 0.94 6.59
N THR A 276 32.80 0.97 7.26
CA THR A 276 32.72 1.17 8.71
C THR A 276 32.32 -0.13 9.40
N ALA A 277 32.78 -0.32 10.63
CA ALA A 277 32.41 -1.47 11.44
C ALA A 277 30.89 -1.60 11.55
N ALA A 278 30.39 -2.84 11.42
CA ALA A 278 28.97 -3.16 11.50
C ALA A 278 28.08 -2.57 10.39
N ASP A 279 28.66 -2.04 9.30
CA ASP A 279 27.88 -1.80 8.08
C ASP A 279 27.20 -3.12 7.65
N GLU A 280 25.89 -3.06 7.45
CA GLU A 280 25.04 -4.20 7.14
C GLU A 280 24.29 -4.01 5.83
N TYR A 281 24.41 -5.02 4.98
CA TYR A 281 23.69 -5.19 3.74
C TYR A 281 22.92 -6.49 3.77
N GLU A 282 21.83 -6.54 3.03
CA GLU A 282 21.07 -7.77 2.80
C GLU A 282 20.92 -8.07 1.32
N ILE A 283 20.87 -9.36 0.99
CA ILE A 283 20.66 -9.83 -0.37
C ILE A 283 19.51 -10.82 -0.35
N GLU A 284 18.41 -10.42 -1.01
CA GLU A 284 17.21 -11.24 -1.15
C GLU A 284 17.33 -12.13 -2.39
N LEU A 285 17.08 -13.43 -2.21
CA LEU A 285 17.33 -14.44 -3.22
C LEU A 285 16.16 -15.43 -3.32
N TRP A 286 15.89 -15.84 -4.56
CA TRP A 286 14.96 -16.91 -4.88
C TRP A 286 15.66 -18.00 -5.69
N GLY A 287 15.43 -19.26 -5.33
CA GLY A 287 16.07 -20.40 -5.98
C GLY A 287 15.88 -20.38 -7.50
N SER A 288 16.96 -20.61 -8.25
CA SER A 288 16.94 -20.65 -9.72
C SER A 288 16.01 -21.72 -10.32
N SER A 289 15.59 -22.70 -9.52
CA SER A 289 14.63 -23.73 -9.90
C SER A 289 13.16 -23.34 -9.69
N LEU A 290 12.89 -22.15 -9.16
CA LEU A 290 11.51 -21.67 -8.96
C LEU A 290 10.95 -21.11 -10.26
N ASP A 291 9.67 -21.36 -10.49
CA ASP A 291 8.97 -20.82 -11.64
C ASP A 291 8.88 -19.29 -11.53
N ALA A 292 9.35 -18.60 -12.56
CA ALA A 292 9.17 -17.16 -12.66
C ALA A 292 7.68 -16.83 -12.82
N THR A 293 7.21 -15.91 -11.99
CA THR A 293 5.81 -15.45 -11.98
C THR A 293 5.55 -14.30 -12.96
N VAL A 294 6.60 -13.68 -13.49
CA VAL A 294 6.52 -12.58 -14.47
C VAL A 294 7.16 -12.96 -15.80
N SER A 295 6.47 -12.63 -16.90
CA SER A 295 6.81 -13.15 -18.24
C SER A 295 7.55 -12.18 -19.17
N SER A 296 7.64 -10.88 -18.86
CA SER A 296 8.08 -9.88 -19.84
C SER A 296 9.37 -9.13 -19.51
N VAL A 297 9.89 -9.21 -18.28
CA VAL A 297 11.25 -8.72 -17.99
C VAL A 297 12.23 -9.76 -18.52
N GLY A 298 12.51 -9.69 -19.83
CA GLY A 298 13.51 -10.52 -20.48
C GLY A 298 14.88 -10.25 -19.88
N SER A 299 15.64 -11.31 -19.58
CA SER A 299 17.02 -11.17 -19.18
C SER A 299 17.84 -10.77 -20.42
N ILE A 300 18.45 -9.58 -20.40
CA ILE A 300 19.38 -9.17 -21.45
C ILE A 300 20.72 -9.85 -21.14
N GLY A 301 20.90 -11.05 -21.66
CA GLY A 301 22.20 -11.70 -21.70
C GLY A 301 23.05 -11.07 -22.81
N MET A 302 23.93 -10.13 -22.46
CA MET A 302 24.97 -9.68 -23.40
C MET A 302 25.97 -10.82 -23.63
N THR A 303 25.66 -11.73 -24.56
CA THR A 303 26.62 -12.68 -25.09
C THR A 303 27.19 -12.10 -26.37
N ARG A 304 28.39 -11.52 -26.29
CA ARG A 304 29.17 -11.19 -27.47
C ARG A 304 29.73 -12.51 -28.01
N ARG A 305 29.23 -12.97 -29.16
CA ARG A 305 29.91 -13.99 -29.97
C ARG A 305 31.13 -13.40 -30.66
#